data_AF-A0A7C2NNC5-F1
#
_entry.id   AF-A0A7C2NNC5-F1
#
_cell.length_a   1.000
_cell.length_b   1.000
_cell.length_c   1.000
_cell.angle_alpha   90.00
_cell.angle_beta   90.00
_cell.angle_gamma   90.00
#
_symmetry.space_group_name_H-M   'P 1'
#
loop_
_entity.id
_entity.type
_entity.pdbx_description
1 polymer ?
#
loop_
_entity_poly.entity_id
_entity_poly.type
_entity_poly.pdbx_seq_one_letter_code
_entity_poly.pdbx_strand_id
1 'polypeptide(L)'
;MSHDHRRPPNRWVPLVTAFVLVACSAPQGAVHAQPAPAASAPVPAAVAIPRPTPQEVEAAERALAAFMASADSATRAILAKYPDLLAVRPPGVNTAVIPNLAPPFQAKHQANLEVARQGDAELLLIGDSITDFWRNAEGPFAGKPVLDRYFGEWKIANFGIAGDTTQGVLYRLQNGEGHGFSPRAIMLMIGTNNTARNSAAEIAEGIGAVVLALQRSFPEAKILLLGVFPRGRANDPVRATIATINSTIAKLHDGNRVHYLDIGSEFLDADGNIPADVMSDGLHPSTKGYEIWAKAVEQPLRRLMGSAQSRR
;
A
#
# COMPACT_ATOMS: atom_id res chain seq x y z
N MET A 1 21.53 12.61 87.57
CA MET A 1 21.75 12.86 86.13
C MET A 1 20.78 11.97 85.37
N SER A 2 19.51 12.35 85.28
CA SER A 2 18.87 13.14 84.21
C SER A 2 18.71 12.36 82.89
N HIS A 3 17.59 11.66 82.71
CA HIS A 3 16.46 12.14 81.91
C HIS A 3 15.39 11.04 81.77
N ASP A 4 14.21 11.30 82.36
CA ASP A 4 12.95 10.58 82.14
C ASP A 4 12.10 11.44 81.19
N HIS A 5 11.65 10.87 80.07
CA HIS A 5 10.68 11.50 79.16
C HIS A 5 9.57 10.51 78.83
N ARG A 6 8.52 10.56 79.65
CA ARG A 6 7.17 10.10 79.29
C ARG A 6 6.49 11.16 78.42
N ARG A 7 5.95 10.74 77.27
CA ARG A 7 5.00 11.54 76.46
C ARG A 7 3.57 11.26 76.93
N PRO A 8 2.70 12.28 77.02
CA PRO A 8 1.24 12.11 77.01
C PRO A 8 0.59 12.64 75.69
N PRO A 9 -0.73 12.40 75.49
CA PRO A 9 -1.30 12.21 74.15
C PRO A 9 -2.13 13.39 73.59
N ASN A 10 -2.36 13.28 72.27
CA ASN A 10 -3.39 13.87 71.40
C ASN A 10 -4.38 14.91 71.98
N ARG A 11 -4.40 16.07 71.32
CA ARG A 11 -5.61 16.88 71.13
C ARG A 11 -5.71 17.37 69.68
N TRP A 12 -6.84 17.06 69.07
CA TRP A 12 -7.27 17.53 67.76
C TRP A 12 -7.97 18.89 67.89
N VAL A 13 -7.64 19.84 67.01
CA VAL A 13 -8.38 21.08 66.78
C VAL A 13 -8.46 21.27 65.26
N PRO A 14 -9.62 21.50 64.63
CA PRO A 14 -9.70 21.70 63.20
C PRO A 14 -9.44 23.17 62.86
N LEU A 15 -8.50 23.43 61.95
CA LEU A 15 -8.41 24.72 61.25
C LEU A 15 -9.35 24.69 60.03
N VAL A 16 -10.30 25.60 60.01
CA VAL A 16 -11.11 25.93 58.84
C VAL A 16 -10.24 26.74 57.88
N THR A 17 -9.90 26.18 56.73
CA THR A 17 -9.26 26.91 55.63
C THR A 17 -10.28 27.09 54.52
N ALA A 18 -10.64 28.34 54.24
CA ALA A 18 -11.55 28.71 53.17
C ALA A 18 -10.92 28.38 51.80
N PHE A 19 -11.61 27.56 51.01
CA PHE A 19 -11.30 27.35 49.60
C PHE A 19 -11.76 28.57 48.80
N VAL A 20 -10.82 29.32 48.23
CA VAL A 20 -11.11 30.21 47.11
C VAL A 20 -11.22 29.34 45.86
N LEU A 21 -12.42 29.19 45.32
CA LEU A 21 -12.62 28.65 43.97
C LEU A 21 -12.02 29.62 42.96
N VAL A 22 -10.87 29.25 42.39
CA VAL A 22 -10.44 29.81 41.11
C VAL A 22 -11.18 29.02 40.03
N ALA A 23 -12.21 29.63 39.46
CA ALA A 23 -12.86 29.13 38.26
C ALA A 23 -11.88 29.28 37.07
N CYS A 24 -11.15 28.22 36.75
CA CYS A 24 -10.52 28.08 35.45
C CYS A 24 -11.62 27.72 34.45
N SER A 25 -12.09 28.72 33.70
CA SER A 25 -12.87 28.52 32.49
C SER A 25 -12.01 27.78 31.45
N ALA A 26 -12.28 26.48 31.28
CA ALA A 26 -11.76 25.73 30.14
C ALA A 26 -12.34 26.32 28.84
N PRO A 27 -11.55 26.55 27.78
CA PRO A 27 -12.11 26.93 26.51
C PRO A 27 -12.95 25.75 26.00
N GLN A 28 -14.25 26.02 25.85
CA GLN A 28 -15.18 25.14 25.18
C GLN A 28 -14.76 24.98 23.71
N GLY A 29 -14.74 23.74 23.23
CA GLY A 29 -14.85 23.45 21.81
C GLY A 29 -13.56 23.58 20.99
N ALA A 30 -12.51 22.84 21.35
CA ALA A 30 -11.61 22.35 20.30
C ALA A 30 -12.39 21.31 19.50
N VAL A 31 -13.10 21.74 18.47
CA VAL A 31 -13.54 20.86 17.40
C VAL A 31 -12.27 20.19 16.90
N HIS A 32 -12.11 18.89 17.17
CA HIS A 32 -11.07 18.10 16.52
C HIS A 32 -11.33 18.23 15.03
N ALA A 33 -10.61 19.15 14.37
CA ALA A 33 -10.58 19.20 12.93
C ALA A 33 -10.21 17.80 12.48
N GLN A 34 -11.10 17.15 11.71
CA GLN A 34 -10.73 15.91 11.06
C GLN A 34 -9.43 16.17 10.31
N PRO A 35 -8.39 15.33 10.48
CA PRO A 35 -7.16 15.51 9.74
C PRO A 35 -7.53 15.64 8.26
N ALA A 36 -6.98 16.67 7.61
CA ALA A 36 -7.24 16.88 6.19
C ALA A 36 -6.96 15.56 5.44
N PRO A 37 -7.84 15.14 4.51
CA PRO A 37 -7.61 13.93 3.75
C PRO A 37 -6.22 14.03 3.10
N ALA A 38 -5.44 12.95 3.21
CA ALA A 38 -4.10 12.91 2.65
C ALA A 38 -4.14 13.29 1.17
N ALA A 39 -3.22 14.15 0.73
CA ALA A 39 -3.12 14.52 -0.67
C ALA A 39 -2.81 13.28 -1.52
N SER A 40 -3.36 13.21 -2.73
CA SER A 40 -3.03 12.14 -3.67
C SER A 40 -1.53 12.15 -3.99
N ALA A 41 -0.95 10.96 -4.00
CA ALA A 41 0.43 10.76 -4.41
C ALA A 41 0.58 11.03 -5.92
N PRO A 42 1.73 11.57 -6.36
CA PRO A 42 2.01 11.77 -7.78
C PRO A 42 2.09 10.43 -8.51
N VAL A 43 1.69 10.42 -9.79
CA VAL A 43 1.62 9.22 -10.63
C VAL A 43 2.48 9.40 -11.89
N PRO A 44 3.23 8.38 -12.35
CA PRO A 44 3.92 8.41 -13.63
C PRO A 44 2.94 8.53 -14.81
N ALA A 45 3.28 9.37 -15.80
CA ALA A 45 2.43 9.59 -16.98
C ALA A 45 2.10 8.30 -17.75
N ALA A 46 3.00 7.31 -17.74
CA ALA A 46 2.82 6.03 -18.42
C ALA A 46 1.60 5.21 -17.95
N VAL A 47 1.12 5.46 -16.73
CA VAL A 47 -0.03 4.75 -16.14
C VAL A 47 -1.13 5.70 -15.66
N ALA A 48 -0.97 7.01 -15.83
CA ALA A 48 -1.93 8.01 -15.40
C ALA A 48 -3.25 7.86 -16.19
N ILE A 49 -4.37 7.85 -15.47
CA ILE A 49 -5.71 7.96 -16.03
C ILE A 49 -5.85 9.38 -16.58
N PRO A 50 -6.17 9.55 -17.87
CA PRO A 50 -6.51 10.86 -18.42
C PRO A 50 -7.68 11.46 -17.64
N ARG A 51 -7.48 12.66 -17.11
CA ARG A 51 -8.52 13.42 -16.40
C ARG A 51 -8.83 14.67 -17.22
N PRO A 52 -10.11 14.97 -17.47
CA PRO A 52 -10.47 16.21 -18.13
C PRO A 52 -10.09 17.40 -17.25
N THR A 53 -9.68 18.48 -17.88
CA THR A 53 -9.50 19.78 -17.22
C THR A 53 -10.85 20.32 -16.72
N PRO A 54 -10.86 21.21 -15.71
CA PRO A 54 -12.10 21.87 -15.29
C PRO A 54 -12.85 22.55 -16.43
N GLN A 55 -12.12 23.10 -17.40
CA GLN A 55 -12.67 23.76 -18.59
C GLN A 55 -13.34 22.77 -19.55
N GLU A 56 -12.77 21.58 -19.74
CA GLU A 56 -13.37 20.51 -20.55
C GLU A 56 -14.63 19.94 -19.87
N VAL A 57 -14.62 19.79 -18.55
CA VAL A 57 -15.82 19.38 -17.79
C VAL A 57 -16.92 20.42 -17.94
N GLU A 58 -16.61 21.70 -17.72
CA GLU A 58 -17.59 22.79 -17.86
C GLU A 58 -18.12 22.88 -19.30
N ALA A 59 -17.27 22.69 -20.31
CA ALA A 59 -17.68 22.65 -21.71
C ALA A 59 -18.63 21.49 -22.00
N ALA A 60 -18.33 20.30 -21.48
CA ALA A 60 -19.19 19.13 -21.60
C ALA A 60 -20.55 19.34 -20.89
N GLU A 61 -20.54 19.94 -19.71
CA GLU A 61 -21.76 20.26 -18.95
C GLU A 61 -22.67 21.23 -19.71
N ARG A 62 -22.10 22.30 -20.28
CA ARG A 62 -22.84 23.25 -21.14
C ARG A 62 -23.41 22.57 -22.38
N ALA A 63 -22.63 21.71 -23.04
CA ALA A 63 -23.08 20.97 -24.22
C ALA A 63 -24.23 20.01 -23.87
N LEU A 64 -24.12 19.32 -22.73
CA LEU A 64 -25.17 18.44 -22.24
C LEU A 64 -26.45 19.21 -21.89
N ALA A 65 -26.33 20.34 -21.22
CA ALA A 65 -27.48 21.19 -20.91
C ALA A 65 -28.21 21.68 -22.18
N ALA A 66 -27.46 22.08 -23.20
CA ALA A 66 -28.03 22.47 -24.50
C ALA A 66 -28.74 21.29 -25.19
N PHE A 67 -28.15 20.10 -25.16
CA PHE A 67 -28.77 18.88 -25.68
C PHE A 67 -30.09 18.56 -24.97
N MET A 68 -30.11 18.58 -23.64
CA MET A 68 -31.31 18.33 -22.83
C MET A 68 -32.41 19.38 -23.08
N ALA A 69 -32.03 20.64 -23.29
CA ALA A 69 -32.97 21.71 -23.63
C ALA A 69 -33.63 21.50 -25.00
N SER A 70 -32.95 20.84 -25.94
CA SER A 70 -33.47 20.53 -27.29
C SER A 70 -34.38 19.29 -27.34
N ALA A 71 -34.48 18.52 -26.24
CA ALA A 71 -35.28 17.31 -26.20
C ALA A 71 -36.79 17.58 -26.22
N ASP A 72 -37.56 16.59 -26.67
CA ASP A 72 -39.03 16.65 -26.67
C ASP A 72 -39.60 16.80 -25.24
N SER A 73 -40.89 17.15 -25.14
CA SER A 73 -41.55 17.41 -23.85
C SER A 73 -41.58 16.21 -22.92
N ALA A 74 -41.73 14.99 -23.44
CA ALA A 74 -41.78 13.78 -22.64
C ALA A 74 -40.38 13.47 -22.06
N THR A 75 -39.34 13.57 -22.89
CA THR A 75 -37.95 13.39 -22.46
C THR A 75 -37.55 14.44 -21.43
N ARG A 76 -37.90 15.71 -21.63
CA ARG A 76 -37.63 16.77 -20.63
C ARG A 76 -38.35 16.53 -19.30
N ALA A 77 -39.58 16.01 -19.32
CA ALA A 77 -40.30 15.66 -18.09
C ALA A 77 -39.60 14.52 -17.33
N ILE A 78 -39.07 13.51 -18.03
CA ILE A 78 -38.30 12.42 -17.43
C ILE A 78 -37.00 12.97 -16.81
N LEU A 79 -36.24 13.78 -17.55
CA LEU A 79 -34.98 14.35 -17.07
C LEU A 79 -35.17 15.32 -15.90
N ALA A 80 -36.27 16.08 -15.89
CA ALA A 80 -36.62 16.94 -14.74
C ALA A 80 -36.98 16.12 -13.49
N LYS A 81 -37.63 14.97 -13.68
CA LYS A 81 -37.97 14.05 -12.58
C LYS A 81 -36.75 13.28 -12.06
N TYR A 82 -35.77 13.00 -12.93
CA TYR A 82 -34.59 12.21 -12.63
C TYR A 82 -33.31 12.89 -13.20
N PRO A 83 -32.80 13.94 -12.54
CA PRO A 83 -31.68 14.74 -13.07
C PRO A 83 -30.38 13.94 -13.25
N ASP A 84 -30.19 12.86 -12.51
CA ASP A 84 -28.98 12.03 -12.56
C ASP A 84 -29.00 10.95 -13.65
N LEU A 85 -30.10 10.80 -14.41
CA LEU A 85 -30.18 9.84 -15.52
C LEU A 85 -29.16 10.15 -16.62
N LEU A 86 -28.85 11.42 -16.82
CA LEU A 86 -27.89 11.88 -17.82
C LEU A 86 -27.08 13.03 -17.23
N ALA A 87 -25.81 12.77 -16.92
CA ALA A 87 -24.91 13.74 -16.32
C ALA A 87 -23.49 13.56 -16.86
N VAL A 88 -22.73 14.65 -16.94
CA VAL A 88 -21.29 14.60 -17.13
C VAL A 88 -20.66 14.07 -15.84
N ARG A 89 -19.95 12.94 -15.92
CA ARG A 89 -19.29 12.32 -14.77
C ARG A 89 -17.80 12.16 -15.06
N PRO A 90 -16.95 13.14 -14.67
CA PRO A 90 -15.51 12.96 -14.75
C PRO A 90 -15.09 11.76 -13.87
N PRO A 91 -13.93 11.13 -14.14
CA PRO A 91 -13.40 10.07 -13.29
C PRO A 91 -13.35 10.53 -11.83
N GLY A 92 -13.84 9.68 -10.92
CA GLY A 92 -13.81 9.95 -9.49
C GLY A 92 -12.38 10.05 -8.95
N VAL A 93 -12.26 10.46 -7.69
CA VAL A 93 -10.97 10.45 -7.00
C VAL A 93 -10.47 9.02 -6.88
N ASN A 94 -9.32 8.73 -7.50
CA ASN A 94 -8.68 7.44 -7.37
C ASN A 94 -8.16 7.26 -5.93
N THR A 95 -8.85 6.45 -5.15
CA THR A 95 -8.45 6.19 -3.76
C THR A 95 -7.16 5.39 -3.65
N ALA A 96 -6.74 4.65 -4.69
CA ALA A 96 -5.53 3.82 -4.70
C ALA A 96 -4.23 4.64 -4.62
N VAL A 97 -4.29 5.95 -4.90
CA VAL A 97 -3.16 6.88 -4.80
C VAL A 97 -3.20 7.75 -3.54
N ILE A 98 -4.18 7.56 -2.65
CA ILE A 98 -4.30 8.35 -1.42
C ILE A 98 -3.61 7.59 -0.28
N PRO A 99 -2.51 8.09 0.30
CA PRO A 99 -1.82 7.43 1.41
C PRO A 99 -2.76 7.21 2.59
N ASN A 100 -2.94 5.95 2.99
CA ASN A 100 -3.76 5.60 4.14
C ASN A 100 -3.37 4.22 4.68
N LEU A 101 -3.09 4.14 5.98
CA LEU A 101 -2.80 2.89 6.66
C LEU A 101 -3.96 2.47 7.55
N ALA A 102 -4.50 1.29 7.31
CA ALA A 102 -5.58 0.75 8.14
C ALA A 102 -5.07 0.49 9.58
N PRO A 103 -5.89 0.74 10.63
CA PRO A 103 -5.47 0.57 12.01
C PRO A 103 -4.84 -0.81 12.35
N PRO A 104 -5.34 -1.95 11.84
CA PRO A 104 -4.73 -3.25 12.11
C PRO A 104 -3.27 -3.40 11.62
N PHE A 105 -2.83 -2.55 10.69
CA PHE A 105 -1.51 -2.62 10.09
C PHE A 105 -0.46 -1.77 10.84
N GLN A 106 -0.88 -0.97 11.82
CA GLN A 106 0.01 -0.09 12.60
C GLN A 106 1.11 -0.87 13.34
N ALA A 107 0.77 -1.99 13.99
CA ALA A 107 1.76 -2.78 14.72
C ALA A 107 2.85 -3.34 13.78
N LYS A 108 2.45 -3.82 12.60
CA LYS A 108 3.37 -4.35 11.59
C LYS A 108 4.22 -3.24 10.98
N HIS A 109 3.64 -2.07 10.74
CA HIS A 109 4.37 -0.87 10.33
C HIS A 109 5.45 -0.48 11.36
N GLN A 110 5.14 -0.45 12.65
CA GLN A 110 6.13 -0.17 13.70
C GLN A 110 7.27 -1.19 13.74
N ALA A 111 6.97 -2.48 13.52
CA ALA A 111 8.00 -3.52 13.41
C ALA A 111 8.92 -3.32 12.20
N ASN A 112 8.36 -2.92 11.04
CA ASN A 112 9.15 -2.59 9.86
C ASN A 112 10.03 -1.34 10.08
N LEU A 113 9.54 -0.33 10.81
CA LEU A 113 10.34 0.85 11.18
C LEU A 113 11.56 0.49 12.02
N GLU A 114 11.44 -0.50 12.92
CA GLU A 114 12.59 -0.98 13.69
C GLU A 114 13.65 -1.62 12.80
N VAL A 115 13.23 -2.42 11.81
CA VAL A 115 14.15 -2.98 10.80
C VAL A 115 14.78 -1.86 9.97
N ALA A 116 14.01 -0.85 9.55
CA ALA A 116 14.54 0.28 8.79
C ALA A 116 15.63 1.05 9.56
N ARG A 117 15.48 1.20 10.89
CA ARG A 117 16.47 1.87 11.76
C ARG A 117 17.82 1.15 11.84
N GLN A 118 17.88 -0.15 11.54
CA GLN A 118 19.14 -0.88 11.50
C GLN A 118 20.04 -0.41 10.34
N GLY A 119 19.45 0.14 9.28
CA GLY A 119 20.17 0.88 8.24
C GLY A 119 20.96 0.03 7.25
N ASP A 120 20.93 -1.30 7.36
CA ASP A 120 21.88 -2.21 6.71
C ASP A 120 21.26 -3.17 5.68
N ALA A 121 19.98 -2.98 5.33
CA ALA A 121 19.30 -3.78 4.34
C ALA A 121 19.85 -3.53 2.92
N GLU A 122 20.25 -4.61 2.25
CA GLU A 122 20.73 -4.60 0.87
C GLU A 122 19.60 -4.85 -0.14
N LEU A 123 18.61 -5.68 0.24
CA LEU A 123 17.43 -5.99 -0.55
C LEU A 123 16.17 -5.64 0.25
N LEU A 124 15.27 -4.88 -0.35
CA LEU A 124 13.96 -4.58 0.21
C LEU A 124 12.87 -5.38 -0.50
N LEU A 125 12.11 -6.17 0.24
CA LEU A 125 10.84 -6.75 -0.22
C LEU A 125 9.70 -5.85 0.27
N ILE A 126 8.81 -5.40 -0.61
CA ILE A 126 7.68 -4.56 -0.21
C ILE A 126 6.41 -4.99 -0.94
N GLY A 127 5.29 -5.06 -0.22
CA GLY A 127 4.04 -5.56 -0.76
C GLY A 127 2.97 -5.90 0.28
N ASP A 128 2.12 -6.86 -0.07
CA ASP A 128 1.01 -7.33 0.75
C ASP A 128 1.31 -8.67 1.48
N SER A 129 0.31 -9.52 1.71
CA SER A 129 0.44 -10.83 2.37
C SER A 129 1.37 -11.78 1.63
N ILE A 130 1.33 -11.76 0.30
CA ILE A 130 2.15 -12.62 -0.54
C ILE A 130 3.63 -12.25 -0.35
N THR A 131 3.94 -10.97 -0.15
CA THR A 131 5.29 -10.54 0.23
C THR A 131 5.59 -10.79 1.71
N ASP A 132 4.63 -10.55 2.61
CA ASP A 132 4.83 -10.71 4.05
C ASP A 132 5.22 -12.15 4.42
N PHE A 133 4.58 -13.14 3.79
CA PHE A 133 4.72 -14.56 4.11
C PHE A 133 6.05 -15.18 3.64
N TRP A 134 6.92 -14.43 2.94
CA TRP A 134 8.35 -14.76 2.86
C TRP A 134 9.03 -14.85 4.24
N ARG A 135 8.42 -14.28 5.29
CA ARG A 135 8.91 -14.41 6.69
C ARG A 135 8.45 -15.68 7.39
N ASN A 136 7.46 -16.39 6.87
CA ASN A 136 6.90 -17.56 7.55
C ASN A 136 7.87 -18.75 7.42
N ALA A 137 8.35 -19.25 8.57
CA ALA A 137 9.22 -20.42 8.64
C ALA A 137 8.46 -21.74 8.41
N GLU A 138 7.18 -21.78 8.79
CA GLU A 138 6.36 -22.98 8.80
C GLU A 138 4.91 -22.66 8.40
N GLY A 139 4.10 -23.71 8.23
CA GLY A 139 2.68 -23.61 7.86
C GLY A 139 2.42 -23.69 6.36
N PRO A 140 1.16 -23.52 5.94
CA PRO A 140 0.75 -23.72 4.55
C PRO A 140 1.36 -22.69 3.58
N PHE A 141 1.79 -21.53 4.08
CA PHE A 141 2.36 -20.41 3.31
C PHE A 141 3.76 -20.05 3.81
N ALA A 142 4.68 -21.03 3.83
CA ALA A 142 6.02 -20.89 4.39
C ALA A 142 7.05 -20.53 3.31
N GLY A 143 7.35 -19.23 3.17
CA GLY A 143 8.33 -18.72 2.21
C GLY A 143 9.76 -18.60 2.75
N LYS A 144 9.97 -18.54 4.08
CA LYS A 144 11.30 -18.30 4.68
C LYS A 144 12.36 -19.34 4.31
N PRO A 145 12.06 -20.66 4.29
CA PRO A 145 13.04 -21.66 3.86
C PRO A 145 13.53 -21.46 2.42
N VAL A 146 12.65 -20.93 1.55
CA VAL A 146 12.99 -20.61 0.16
C VAL A 146 13.79 -19.30 0.11
N LEU A 147 13.38 -18.28 0.87
CA LEU A 147 14.10 -17.01 0.96
C LEU A 147 15.57 -17.22 1.34
N ASP A 148 15.80 -18.02 2.39
CA ASP A 148 17.14 -18.30 2.91
C ASP A 148 18.01 -19.07 1.92
N ARG A 149 17.39 -19.98 1.15
CA ARG A 149 18.10 -20.78 0.14
C ARG A 149 18.55 -19.94 -1.05
N TYR A 150 17.69 -19.05 -1.55
CA TYR A 150 17.94 -18.33 -2.80
C TYR A 150 18.61 -16.97 -2.61
N PHE A 151 18.33 -16.31 -1.48
CA PHE A 151 18.67 -14.91 -1.25
C PHE A 151 19.30 -14.66 0.13
N GLY A 152 19.59 -15.72 0.90
CA GLY A 152 20.11 -15.62 2.27
C GLY A 152 21.51 -15.01 2.38
N GLU A 153 22.22 -14.81 1.27
CA GLU A 153 23.49 -14.10 1.23
C GLU A 153 23.36 -12.58 1.39
N TRP A 154 22.17 -12.02 1.20
CA TRP A 154 21.90 -10.58 1.34
C TRP A 154 21.21 -10.27 2.66
N LYS A 155 21.45 -9.08 3.18
CA LYS A 155 20.60 -8.53 4.26
C LYS A 155 19.26 -8.09 3.69
N ILE A 156 18.19 -8.80 4.05
CA ILE A 156 16.84 -8.57 3.51
C ILE A 156 15.97 -7.86 4.54
N ALA A 157 15.41 -6.72 4.17
CA ALA A 157 14.26 -6.12 4.85
C ALA A 157 12.97 -6.58 4.15
N ASN A 158 12.07 -7.23 4.89
CA ASN A 158 10.73 -7.57 4.37
C ASN A 158 9.70 -6.63 4.98
N PHE A 159 9.18 -5.70 4.17
CA PHE A 159 8.13 -4.73 4.50
C PHE A 159 6.79 -5.07 3.84
N GLY A 160 6.52 -6.36 3.62
CA GLY A 160 5.20 -6.86 3.30
C GLY A 160 4.24 -6.71 4.48
N ILE A 161 2.97 -6.40 4.25
CA ILE A 161 1.94 -6.43 5.28
C ILE A 161 0.71 -7.16 4.76
N ALA A 162 0.28 -8.20 5.47
CA ALA A 162 -0.89 -8.96 5.06
C ALA A 162 -2.16 -8.11 4.92
N GLY A 163 -2.80 -8.18 3.73
CA GLY A 163 -3.99 -7.40 3.40
C GLY A 163 -3.72 -5.96 2.93
N ASP A 164 -2.45 -5.55 2.83
CA ASP A 164 -2.11 -4.18 2.46
C ASP A 164 -2.45 -3.87 1.00
N THR A 165 -2.55 -2.58 0.72
CA THR A 165 -2.96 -2.00 -0.57
C THR A 165 -1.93 -0.95 -1.01
N THR A 166 -2.06 -0.43 -2.23
CA THR A 166 -1.18 0.65 -2.70
C THR A 166 -1.23 1.88 -1.77
N GLN A 167 -2.39 2.20 -1.19
CA GLN A 167 -2.56 3.28 -0.22
C GLN A 167 -1.70 3.10 1.04
N GLY A 168 -1.66 1.88 1.57
CA GLY A 168 -0.92 1.60 2.79
C GLY A 168 0.58 1.59 2.54
N VAL A 169 1.04 1.04 1.41
CA VAL A 169 2.45 1.16 1.00
C VAL A 169 2.86 2.63 0.88
N LEU A 170 2.06 3.46 0.20
CA LEU A 170 2.32 4.90 0.07
C LEU A 170 2.43 5.58 1.43
N TYR A 171 1.50 5.30 2.34
CA TYR A 171 1.55 5.82 3.70
C TYR A 171 2.84 5.40 4.41
N ARG A 172 3.16 4.11 4.39
CA ARG A 172 4.30 3.55 5.14
C ARG A 172 5.63 4.13 4.67
N LEU A 173 5.80 4.29 3.35
CA LEU A 173 6.98 4.93 2.77
C LEU A 173 7.13 6.38 3.25
N GLN A 174 6.03 7.15 3.24
CA GLN A 174 6.01 8.53 3.74
C GLN A 174 6.26 8.63 5.24
N ASN A 175 5.88 7.61 6.00
CA ASN A 175 5.93 7.58 7.46
C ASN A 175 7.10 6.74 8.00
N GLY A 176 8.21 6.69 7.26
CA GLY A 176 9.51 6.25 7.79
C GLY A 176 10.07 4.96 7.20
N GLU A 177 9.24 4.10 6.59
CA GLU A 177 9.77 2.87 5.95
C GLU A 177 10.56 3.18 4.66
N GLY A 178 10.47 4.41 4.14
CA GLY A 178 11.26 4.90 3.02
C GLY A 178 12.57 5.61 3.41
N HIS A 179 12.98 5.60 4.68
CA HIS A 179 14.09 6.43 5.17
C HIS A 179 15.13 5.62 5.98
N GLY A 180 16.37 6.10 6.05
CA GLY A 180 17.39 5.59 6.97
C GLY A 180 18.25 4.44 6.45
N PHE A 181 18.03 3.97 5.23
CA PHE A 181 18.83 2.93 4.58
C PHE A 181 18.81 3.10 3.05
N SER A 182 19.69 2.36 2.35
CA SER A 182 19.82 2.44 0.88
C SER A 182 19.98 1.03 0.29
N PRO A 183 18.87 0.34 -0.02
CA PRO A 183 18.93 -0.98 -0.62
C PRO A 183 19.45 -0.87 -2.06
N ARG A 184 20.18 -1.89 -2.52
CA ARG A 184 20.65 -1.99 -3.91
C ARG A 184 19.49 -2.31 -4.86
N ALA A 185 18.60 -3.21 -4.43
CA ALA A 185 17.40 -3.54 -5.16
C ALA A 185 16.16 -3.62 -4.26
N ILE A 186 15.00 -3.45 -4.90
CA ILE A 186 13.68 -3.53 -4.28
C ILE A 186 12.87 -4.52 -5.10
N MET A 187 12.28 -5.54 -4.47
CA MET A 187 11.27 -6.40 -5.10
C MET A 187 9.88 -5.95 -4.64
N LEU A 188 9.12 -5.39 -5.57
CA LEU A 188 7.79 -4.84 -5.35
C LEU A 188 6.73 -5.75 -5.99
N MET A 189 5.76 -6.17 -5.19
CA MET A 189 4.51 -6.80 -5.66
C MET A 189 3.37 -6.32 -4.77
N ILE A 190 2.40 -5.62 -5.36
CA ILE A 190 1.24 -5.05 -4.65
C ILE A 190 0.07 -4.88 -5.61
N GLY A 191 -1.16 -4.88 -5.07
CA GLY A 191 -2.36 -4.43 -5.79
C GLY A 191 -3.50 -5.44 -5.79
N THR A 192 -3.26 -6.71 -5.44
CA THR A 192 -4.33 -7.73 -5.43
C THR A 192 -5.44 -7.40 -4.44
N ASN A 193 -5.13 -6.77 -3.30
CA ASN A 193 -6.15 -6.39 -2.32
C ASN A 193 -6.98 -5.19 -2.76
N ASN A 194 -6.51 -4.39 -3.72
CA ASN A 194 -7.28 -3.30 -4.28
C ASN A 194 -8.39 -3.79 -5.23
N THR A 195 -8.31 -5.00 -5.78
CA THR A 195 -9.30 -5.50 -6.76
C THR A 195 -10.70 -5.64 -6.19
N ALA A 196 -10.86 -5.60 -4.86
CA ALA A 196 -12.15 -5.58 -4.19
C ALA A 196 -12.86 -4.22 -4.27
N ARG A 197 -12.14 -3.12 -4.56
CA ARG A 197 -12.66 -1.75 -4.42
C ARG A 197 -12.27 -0.79 -5.53
N ASN A 198 -11.22 -1.07 -6.29
CA ASN A 198 -10.69 -0.21 -7.33
C ASN A 198 -10.75 -0.92 -8.70
N SER A 199 -10.93 -0.12 -9.75
CA SER A 199 -10.80 -0.57 -11.13
C SER A 199 -9.34 -0.91 -11.48
N ALA A 200 -9.12 -1.69 -12.54
CA ALA A 200 -7.77 -2.03 -12.99
C ALA A 200 -6.90 -0.79 -13.27
N ALA A 201 -7.49 0.26 -13.87
CA ALA A 201 -6.78 1.50 -14.17
C ALA A 201 -6.39 2.27 -12.89
N GLU A 202 -7.28 2.34 -11.91
CA GLU A 202 -6.99 2.96 -10.61
C GLU A 202 -5.87 2.23 -9.87
N ILE A 203 -5.88 0.90 -9.91
CA ILE A 203 -4.84 0.06 -9.30
C ILE A 203 -3.50 0.28 -9.98
N ALA A 204 -3.48 0.33 -11.32
CA ALA A 204 -2.25 0.61 -12.07
C ALA A 204 -1.66 1.99 -11.76
N GLU A 205 -2.50 3.02 -11.61
CA GLU A 205 -2.04 4.33 -11.10
C GLU A 205 -1.48 4.24 -9.67
N GLY A 206 -2.15 3.50 -8.78
CA GLY A 206 -1.70 3.26 -7.41
C GLY A 206 -0.33 2.59 -7.36
N ILE A 207 -0.11 1.56 -8.18
CA ILE A 207 1.19 0.89 -8.33
C ILE A 207 2.22 1.87 -8.89
N GLY A 208 1.87 2.67 -9.90
CA GLY A 208 2.74 3.72 -10.43
C GLY A 208 3.16 4.74 -9.39
N ALA A 209 2.23 5.19 -8.54
CA ALA A 209 2.53 6.10 -7.43
C ALA A 209 3.48 5.46 -6.42
N VAL A 210 3.30 4.16 -6.10
CA VAL A 210 4.24 3.42 -5.23
C VAL A 210 5.63 3.35 -5.87
N VAL A 211 5.74 3.03 -7.16
CA VAL A 211 7.02 2.99 -7.88
C VAL A 211 7.71 4.35 -7.81
N LEU A 212 6.98 5.44 -8.07
CA LEU A 212 7.52 6.79 -8.00
C LEU A 212 7.95 7.17 -6.57
N ALA A 213 7.18 6.78 -5.55
CA ALA A 213 7.54 6.98 -4.16
C ALA A 213 8.84 6.22 -3.80
N LEU A 214 8.97 4.96 -4.22
CA LEU A 214 10.20 4.17 -4.02
C LEU A 214 11.41 4.79 -4.71
N GLN A 215 11.28 5.26 -5.96
CA GLN A 215 12.35 5.97 -6.66
C GLN A 215 12.79 7.26 -5.95
N ARG A 216 11.89 7.91 -5.20
CA ARG A 216 12.21 9.12 -4.41
C ARG A 216 12.86 8.77 -3.08
N SER A 217 12.33 7.75 -2.40
CA SER A 217 12.85 7.27 -1.12
C SER A 217 14.23 6.63 -1.27
N PHE A 218 14.46 5.91 -2.36
CA PHE A 218 15.68 5.15 -2.63
C PHE A 218 16.22 5.46 -4.04
N PRO A 219 16.84 6.63 -4.23
CA PRO A 219 17.19 7.14 -5.57
C PRO A 219 18.17 6.27 -6.36
N GLU A 220 18.99 5.49 -5.66
CA GLU A 220 20.00 4.58 -6.25
C GLU A 220 19.50 3.15 -6.44
N ALA A 221 18.36 2.78 -5.83
CA ALA A 221 17.87 1.41 -5.86
C ALA A 221 17.30 1.04 -7.23
N LYS A 222 17.48 -0.22 -7.62
CA LYS A 222 16.81 -0.82 -8.77
C LYS A 222 15.53 -1.53 -8.32
N ILE A 223 14.40 -1.23 -8.96
CA ILE A 223 13.10 -1.82 -8.63
C ILE A 223 12.81 -2.97 -9.58
N LEU A 224 12.70 -4.19 -9.06
CA LEU A 224 12.03 -5.30 -9.72
C LEU A 224 10.53 -5.19 -9.42
N LEU A 225 9.77 -4.69 -10.40
CA LEU A 225 8.31 -4.59 -10.32
C LEU A 225 7.71 -5.88 -10.85
N LEU A 226 7.07 -6.66 -9.98
CA LEU A 226 6.38 -7.87 -10.38
C LEU A 226 4.95 -7.56 -10.85
N GLY A 227 4.49 -8.32 -11.84
CA GLY A 227 3.07 -8.44 -12.14
C GLY A 227 2.28 -8.90 -10.90
N VAL A 228 1.05 -8.44 -10.77
CA VAL A 228 0.12 -8.97 -9.77
C VAL A 228 -0.15 -10.43 -10.13
N PHE A 229 0.04 -11.33 -9.17
CA PHE A 229 -0.09 -12.77 -9.42
C PHE A 229 -1.54 -13.18 -9.71
N PRO A 230 -1.73 -14.26 -10.48
CA PRO A 230 -3.04 -14.86 -10.65
C PRO A 230 -3.68 -15.26 -9.32
N ARG A 231 -5.00 -15.18 -9.23
CA ARG A 231 -5.77 -15.69 -8.09
C ARG A 231 -7.13 -16.24 -8.47
N GLY A 232 -7.71 -17.07 -7.61
CA GLY A 232 -9.00 -17.71 -7.86
C GLY A 232 -8.94 -18.71 -9.01
N ARG A 233 -10.10 -19.08 -9.53
CA ARG A 233 -10.25 -20.01 -10.66
C ARG A 233 -9.88 -19.34 -11.99
N ALA A 234 -9.59 -20.14 -12.99
CA ALA A 234 -9.16 -19.67 -14.31
C ALA A 234 -10.16 -18.69 -14.96
N ASN A 235 -11.46 -18.88 -14.72
CA ASN A 235 -12.55 -18.07 -15.28
C ASN A 235 -13.07 -16.97 -14.33
N ASP A 236 -12.43 -16.75 -13.17
CA ASP A 236 -12.87 -15.70 -12.24
C ASP A 236 -12.63 -14.31 -12.87
N PRO A 237 -13.59 -13.38 -12.81
CA PRO A 237 -13.46 -12.04 -13.41
C PRO A 237 -12.22 -11.26 -12.97
N VAL A 238 -11.73 -11.53 -11.75
CA VAL A 238 -10.51 -10.92 -11.21
C VAL A 238 -9.27 -11.22 -12.08
N ARG A 239 -9.25 -12.33 -12.84
CA ARG A 239 -8.17 -12.65 -13.78
C ARG A 239 -8.04 -11.62 -14.90
N ALA A 240 -9.16 -11.15 -15.45
CA ALA A 240 -9.18 -10.11 -16.47
C ALA A 240 -8.75 -8.75 -15.90
N THR A 241 -9.18 -8.44 -14.67
CA THR A 241 -8.73 -7.25 -13.94
C THR A 241 -7.21 -7.27 -13.75
N ILE A 242 -6.66 -8.39 -13.28
CA ILE A 242 -5.21 -8.56 -13.07
C ILE A 242 -4.44 -8.45 -14.39
N ALA A 243 -4.91 -9.09 -15.47
CA ALA A 243 -4.28 -8.96 -16.78
C ALA A 243 -4.24 -7.50 -17.27
N THR A 244 -5.32 -6.75 -17.04
CA THR A 244 -5.39 -5.31 -17.37
C THR A 244 -4.40 -4.49 -16.53
N ILE A 245 -4.30 -4.78 -15.22
CA ILE A 245 -3.32 -4.15 -14.34
C ILE A 245 -1.91 -4.41 -14.87
N ASN A 246 -1.55 -5.68 -15.07
CA ASN A 246 -0.23 -6.14 -15.49
C ASN A 246 0.18 -5.51 -16.82
N SER A 247 -0.69 -5.54 -17.83
CA SER A 247 -0.43 -4.89 -19.12
C SER A 247 -0.20 -3.37 -19.01
N THR A 248 -0.82 -2.71 -18.05
CA THR A 248 -0.66 -1.27 -17.83
C THR A 248 0.63 -0.97 -17.09
N ILE A 249 0.92 -1.67 -15.99
CA ILE A 249 2.13 -1.42 -15.18
C ILE A 249 3.40 -1.91 -15.88
N ALA A 250 3.32 -2.81 -16.86
CA ALA A 250 4.45 -3.18 -17.72
C ALA A 250 5.09 -1.97 -18.41
N LYS A 251 4.29 -0.91 -18.68
CA LYS A 251 4.76 0.36 -19.27
C LYS A 251 5.67 1.17 -18.33
N LEU A 252 5.72 0.81 -17.04
CA LEU A 252 6.65 1.42 -16.07
C LEU A 252 8.07 0.88 -16.22
N HIS A 253 8.28 -0.20 -16.98
CA HIS A 253 9.62 -0.69 -17.29
C HIS A 253 10.39 0.38 -18.07
N ASP A 254 11.53 0.83 -17.51
CA ASP A 254 12.42 1.80 -18.15
C ASP A 254 13.78 1.20 -18.53
N GLY A 255 14.02 -0.08 -18.21
CA GLY A 255 15.29 -0.79 -18.47
C GLY A 255 16.48 -0.28 -17.66
N ASN A 256 16.27 0.72 -16.80
CA ASN A 256 17.30 1.38 -16.01
C ASN A 256 17.02 1.23 -14.51
N ARG A 257 16.02 1.93 -13.98
CA ARG A 257 15.65 1.90 -12.55
C ARG A 257 14.48 0.98 -12.26
N VAL A 258 13.55 0.81 -13.19
CA VAL A 258 12.37 -0.03 -13.03
C VAL A 258 12.42 -1.15 -14.05
N HIS A 259 12.41 -2.37 -13.54
CA HIS A 259 12.47 -3.60 -14.29
C HIS A 259 11.19 -4.37 -14.04
N TYR A 260 10.23 -4.27 -14.96
CA TYR A 260 9.02 -5.09 -14.90
C TYR A 260 9.32 -6.56 -15.22
N LEU A 261 8.67 -7.46 -14.49
CA LEU A 261 8.68 -8.90 -14.75
C LEU A 261 7.30 -9.51 -14.39
N ASP A 262 6.65 -10.13 -15.36
CA ASP A 262 5.46 -10.96 -15.11
C ASP A 262 5.87 -12.42 -15.00
N ILE A 263 5.56 -13.05 -13.87
CA ILE A 263 5.78 -14.48 -13.62
C ILE A 263 4.47 -15.23 -13.40
N GLY A 264 3.32 -14.60 -13.70
CA GLY A 264 2.00 -15.13 -13.39
C GLY A 264 1.75 -16.50 -14.03
N SER A 265 2.23 -16.71 -15.25
CA SER A 265 2.11 -18.00 -15.97
C SER A 265 2.82 -19.15 -15.27
N GLU A 266 3.88 -18.89 -14.51
CA GLU A 266 4.66 -19.93 -13.82
C GLU A 266 3.86 -20.61 -12.70
N PHE A 267 2.80 -19.96 -12.22
CA PHE A 267 1.91 -20.51 -11.19
C PHE A 267 0.76 -21.35 -11.76
N LEU A 268 0.63 -21.44 -13.08
CA LEU A 268 -0.52 -22.06 -13.74
C LEU A 268 -0.16 -23.41 -14.34
N ASP A 269 -1.14 -24.31 -14.37
CA ASP A 269 -1.08 -25.51 -15.20
C ASP A 269 -1.45 -25.22 -16.67
N ALA A 270 -1.40 -26.24 -17.51
CA ALA A 270 -1.69 -26.14 -18.95
C ALA A 270 -3.13 -25.68 -19.25
N ASP A 271 -4.06 -25.88 -18.31
CA ASP A 271 -5.46 -25.47 -18.43
C ASP A 271 -5.72 -24.07 -17.83
N GLY A 272 -4.66 -23.41 -17.33
CA GLY A 272 -4.74 -22.07 -16.73
C GLY A 272 -5.20 -22.05 -15.27
N ASN A 273 -5.32 -23.20 -14.61
CA ASN A 273 -5.67 -23.27 -13.19
C ASN A 273 -4.44 -23.06 -12.32
N ILE A 274 -4.66 -22.59 -11.08
CA ILE A 274 -3.61 -22.60 -10.06
C ILE A 274 -3.66 -23.97 -9.35
N PRO A 275 -2.59 -24.79 -9.41
CA PRO A 275 -2.55 -26.04 -8.67
C PRO A 275 -2.66 -25.80 -7.16
N ALA A 276 -3.41 -26.65 -6.46
CA ALA A 276 -3.62 -26.51 -5.01
C ALA A 276 -2.33 -26.67 -4.19
N ASP A 277 -1.33 -27.38 -4.72
CA ASP A 277 -0.02 -27.48 -4.07
C ASP A 277 0.88 -26.26 -4.33
N VAL A 278 0.48 -25.35 -5.23
CA VAL A 278 1.12 -24.05 -5.51
C VAL A 278 0.46 -22.94 -4.72
N MET A 279 -0.88 -22.83 -4.73
CA MET A 279 -1.66 -21.94 -3.85
C MET A 279 -2.93 -22.65 -3.42
N SER A 280 -2.98 -23.13 -2.18
CA SER A 280 -4.07 -23.99 -1.69
C SER A 280 -5.41 -23.28 -1.56
N ASP A 281 -5.39 -21.96 -1.38
CA ASP A 281 -6.57 -21.08 -1.37
C ASP A 281 -6.75 -20.31 -2.70
N GLY A 282 -5.94 -20.63 -3.71
CA GLY A 282 -5.91 -19.93 -4.99
C GLY A 282 -5.42 -18.48 -4.89
N LEU A 283 -4.67 -18.10 -3.85
CA LEU A 283 -4.14 -16.74 -3.68
C LEU A 283 -2.72 -16.71 -3.10
N HIS A 284 -2.50 -17.40 -1.99
CA HIS A 284 -1.24 -17.33 -1.25
C HIS A 284 -0.31 -18.48 -1.66
N PRO A 285 0.94 -18.19 -2.04
CA PRO A 285 1.91 -19.23 -2.37
C PRO A 285 2.16 -20.17 -1.18
N SER A 286 2.14 -21.47 -1.47
CA SER A 286 2.75 -22.48 -0.59
C SER A 286 4.28 -22.37 -0.66
N THR A 287 5.01 -23.20 0.10
CA THR A 287 6.46 -23.32 -0.08
C THR A 287 6.85 -23.66 -1.53
N LYS A 288 6.07 -24.49 -2.23
CA LYS A 288 6.27 -24.79 -3.65
C LYS A 288 6.00 -23.56 -4.52
N GLY A 289 4.95 -22.79 -4.22
CA GLY A 289 4.69 -21.52 -4.90
C GLY A 289 5.82 -20.51 -4.71
N TYR A 290 6.36 -20.38 -3.50
CA TYR A 290 7.53 -19.55 -3.23
C TYR A 290 8.77 -20.04 -3.97
N GLU A 291 8.97 -21.35 -4.11
CA GLU A 291 10.08 -21.93 -4.90
C GLU A 291 9.96 -21.57 -6.39
N ILE A 292 8.75 -21.60 -6.96
CA ILE A 292 8.48 -21.15 -8.33
C ILE A 292 8.82 -19.66 -8.46
N TRP A 293 8.34 -18.83 -7.53
CA TRP A 293 8.65 -17.41 -7.50
C TRP A 293 10.15 -17.17 -7.43
N ALA A 294 10.85 -17.77 -6.46
CA ALA A 294 12.29 -17.60 -6.26
C ALA A 294 13.08 -17.90 -7.53
N LYS A 295 12.80 -19.04 -8.18
CA LYS A 295 13.47 -19.45 -9.43
C LYS A 295 13.26 -18.44 -10.55
N ALA A 296 12.04 -17.93 -10.71
CA ALA A 296 11.71 -16.99 -11.77
C ALA A 296 12.43 -15.63 -11.58
N VAL A 297 12.62 -15.20 -10.33
CA VAL A 297 13.21 -13.89 -10.02
C VAL A 297 14.70 -13.93 -9.70
N GLU A 298 15.30 -15.10 -9.49
CA GLU A 298 16.68 -15.22 -9.02
C GLU A 298 17.66 -14.49 -9.92
N GLN A 299 17.72 -14.86 -11.20
CA GLN A 299 18.63 -14.27 -12.16
C GLN A 299 18.38 -12.76 -12.37
N PRO A 300 17.13 -12.30 -12.60
CA PRO A 300 16.81 -10.87 -12.60
C PRO A 300 17.31 -10.15 -11.35
N LEU A 301 17.00 -10.66 -10.16
CA LEU A 301 17.33 -10.00 -8.91
C LEU A 301 18.84 -9.96 -8.66
N ARG A 302 19.59 -11.03 -8.98
CA ARG A 302 21.06 -11.03 -8.93
C ARG A 302 21.69 -9.97 -9.84
N ARG A 303 21.12 -9.75 -11.04
CA ARG A 303 21.59 -8.67 -11.94
C ARG A 303 21.36 -7.29 -11.36
N LEU A 304 20.19 -7.05 -10.77
CA LEU A 304 19.87 -5.78 -10.10
C LEU A 304 20.69 -5.58 -8.82
N MET A 305 20.96 -6.71 -8.16
CA MET A 305 22.05 -6.95 -7.23
C MET A 305 23.29 -6.17 -7.65
N GLY A 306 23.77 -6.51 -8.83
CA GLY A 306 25.14 -6.26 -9.26
C GLY A 306 26.08 -7.31 -8.67
N SER A 307 27.16 -7.62 -9.38
CA SER A 307 28.29 -8.35 -8.79
C SER A 307 28.80 -7.56 -7.58
N ALA A 308 29.08 -8.25 -6.46
CA ALA A 308 29.73 -7.62 -5.30
C ALA A 308 30.97 -6.86 -5.79
N GLN A 309 30.88 -5.54 -5.92
CA GLN A 309 32.06 -4.73 -6.14
C GLN A 309 32.89 -4.90 -4.87
N SER A 310 34.06 -5.55 -5.01
CA SER A 310 35.08 -5.56 -3.97
C SER A 310 35.22 -4.13 -3.45
N ARG A 311 34.83 -3.92 -2.21
CA ARG A 311 35.24 -2.72 -1.46
C ARG A 311 36.76 -2.76 -1.46
N ARG A 312 37.39 -1.89 -2.24
CA ARG A 312 38.81 -1.56 -2.11
C ARG A 312 38.97 -0.58 -0.96
#